data_AF-A0A928VD04-F1
#
_entry.id   AF-A0A928VD04-F1
#
_cell.length_a   1.000
_cell.length_b   1.000
_cell.length_c   1.000
_cell.angle_alpha   90.00
_cell.angle_beta   90.00
_cell.angle_gamma   90.00
#
_symmetry.space_group_name_H-M   'P 1'
#
loop_
_entity.id
_entity.type
_entity.pdbx_description
1 polymer ?
#
loop_
_entity_poly.entity_id
_entity_poly.type
_entity_poly.pdbx_seq_one_letter_code
_entity_poly.pdbx_strand_id
1 'polypeptide(L)' 'MEQEIYESWNQKAQDWDIQVGDLGDRNRILNSDPVLWQFVGDVDRRIVLDAGCGTGYLSRQLCRKG' A
#
# COMPACT_ATOMS: atom_id res chain seq x y z
N MET A 1 -8.95 0.21 22.96
CA MET A 1 -9.08 -0.61 21.74
C MET A 1 -8.78 0.17 20.48
N GLU A 2 -9.63 1.11 20.03
CA GLU A 2 -9.37 1.86 18.79
C GLU A 2 -8.11 2.75 18.90
N GLN A 3 -7.98 3.44 20.04
CA GLN A 3 -6.82 4.28 20.33
C GLN A 3 -5.49 3.51 20.39
N GLU A 4 -5.50 2.31 21.00
CA GLU A 4 -4.31 1.44 21.04
C GLU A 4 -3.89 0.97 19.64
N ILE A 5 -4.85 0.75 18.75
CA ILE A 5 -4.59 0.40 17.35
C ILE A 5 -3.93 1.57 16.61
N TYR A 6 -4.46 2.79 16.77
CA TYR A 6 -3.85 3.99 16.18
C TYR A 6 -2.43 4.22 16.70
N GLU A 7 -2.21 4.13 18.00
CA GLU A 7 -0.88 4.29 18.61
C GLU A 7 0.11 3.24 18.10
N SER A 8 -0.33 1.99 17.99
CA SER A 8 0.47 0.88 17.44
C SER A 8 0.90 1.14 16.00
N TRP A 9 0.02 1.67 15.15
CA TRP A 9 0.36 2.03 13.77
C TRP A 9 1.27 3.26 13.70
N ASN A 10 1.01 4.28 14.52
CA ASN A 10 1.85 5.47 14.59
C ASN A 10 3.30 5.12 14.99
N GLN A 11 3.48 4.23 15.96
CA GLN A 11 4.81 3.77 16.38
C GLN A 11 5.58 3.02 15.30
N LYS A 12 4.88 2.35 14.37
CA LYS A 12 5.49 1.56 13.29
C LYS A 12 5.66 2.34 11.99
N ALA A 13 5.13 3.55 11.89
CA ALA A 13 5.02 4.26 10.61
C ALA A 13 6.38 4.48 9.93
N GLN A 14 7.42 4.84 10.69
CA GLN A 14 8.77 5.05 10.15
C GLN A 14 9.40 3.75 9.67
N ASP A 15 9.35 2.69 10.49
CA ASP A 15 9.88 1.38 10.11
C ASP A 15 9.13 0.81 8.90
N TRP A 16 7.82 1.05 8.81
CA TRP A 16 6.99 0.65 7.68
C TRP A 16 7.42 1.34 6.39
N ASP A 17 7.71 2.65 6.45
CA ASP A 17 8.19 3.41 5.29
C ASP A 17 9.54 2.87 4.79
N ILE A 18 10.45 2.53 5.71
CA ILE A 18 11.75 1.95 5.37
C ILE A 18 11.59 0.55 4.77
N GLN A 19 10.79 -0.31 5.40
CA GLN A 19 10.66 -1.71 5.03
C GLN A 19 9.91 -1.90 3.70
N VAL A 20 8.81 -1.18 3.52
CA VAL A 20 8.00 -1.25 2.30
C VAL A 20 8.67 -0.43 1.20
N GLY A 21 9.12 0.77 1.51
CA GLY A 21 9.74 1.70 0.57
C GLY A 21 8.86 2.00 -0.65
N ASP A 22 9.50 2.51 -1.70
CA ASP A 22 8.82 2.94 -2.93
C ASP A 22 8.55 1.83 -3.94
N LEU A 23 9.26 0.70 -3.80
CA LEU A 23 9.19 -0.43 -4.73
C LEU A 23 8.45 -1.62 -4.13
N GLY A 24 8.17 -1.60 -2.84
CA GLY A 24 7.52 -2.67 -2.11
C GLY A 24 8.54 -3.63 -1.50
N ASP A 25 8.17 -4.19 -0.36
CA ASP A 25 8.92 -5.28 0.23
C ASP A 25 8.72 -6.59 -0.56
N ARG A 26 9.52 -7.61 -0.24
CA ARG A 26 9.44 -8.94 -0.88
C ARG A 26 8.08 -9.60 -0.69
N ASN A 27 7.43 -9.42 0.45
CA ASN A 27 6.15 -10.05 0.73
C ASN A 27 5.05 -9.48 -0.17
N ARG A 28 5.04 -8.16 -0.38
CA ARG A 28 4.12 -7.50 -1.31
C ARG A 28 4.38 -7.96 -2.73
N ILE A 29 5.62 -7.82 -3.21
CA ILE A 29 5.98 -8.14 -4.60
C ILE A 29 5.67 -9.60 -4.95
N LEU A 30 5.94 -10.54 -4.03
CA LEU A 30 5.82 -11.97 -4.31
C LEU A 30 4.44 -12.54 -3.99
N ASN A 31 3.73 -11.98 -3.01
CA ASN A 31 2.48 -12.56 -2.52
C ASN A 31 1.27 -11.66 -2.77
N SER A 32 1.28 -10.42 -2.26
CA SER A 32 0.09 -9.56 -2.29
C SER A 32 -0.18 -8.93 -3.66
N ASP A 33 0.84 -8.30 -4.26
CA ASP A 33 0.72 -7.55 -5.50
C ASP A 33 0.19 -8.41 -6.66
N PRO A 34 0.71 -9.63 -6.93
CA PRO A 34 0.24 -10.42 -8.06
C PRO A 34 -1.28 -10.67 -8.01
N VAL A 35 -1.81 -10.96 -6.83
CA VAL A 35 -3.23 -11.21 -6.63
C VAL A 35 -4.01 -9.89 -6.67
N LEU A 36 -3.50 -8.84 -6.02
CA LEU A 36 -4.12 -7.52 -6.04
C LEU A 36 -4.32 -7.00 -7.47
N TRP A 37 -3.32 -7.14 -8.34
CA TRP A 37 -3.41 -6.69 -9.73
C TRP A 37 -4.42 -7.50 -10.56
N GLN A 38 -4.67 -8.76 -10.22
CA GLN A 38 -5.74 -9.56 -10.85
C GLN A 38 -7.13 -9.05 -10.47
N PHE A 39 -7.32 -8.58 -9.23
CA PHE A 39 -8.61 -8.07 -8.76
C PHE A 39 -8.86 -6.62 -9.19
N VAL A 40 -7.86 -5.75 -9.08
CA VAL A 40 -7.98 -4.33 -9.40
C VAL A 40 -8.21 -4.11 -10.90
N GLY A 41 -7.57 -4.92 -11.74
CA GLY A 41 -7.68 -4.80 -13.19
C GLY A 41 -7.04 -3.51 -13.72
N ASP A 42 -7.61 -2.98 -14.81
CA ASP A 42 -7.13 -1.76 -15.46
C ASP A 42 -7.59 -0.50 -14.70
N VAL A 43 -6.62 0.36 -14.39
CA VAL A 43 -6.82 1.62 -13.65
C VAL A 43 -6.59 2.86 -14.49
N ASP A 44 -6.25 2.74 -15.79
CA ASP A 44 -6.01 3.88 -16.67
C ASP A 44 -7.21 4.83 -16.71
N ARG A 45 -6.94 6.12 -16.49
CA ARG A 45 -7.92 7.21 -16.48
C ARG A 45 -9.05 7.00 -15.47
N ARG A 46 -8.80 6.27 -14.38
CA ARG A 46 -9.75 6.10 -13.27
C ARG A 46 -9.38 6.99 -12.10
N ILE A 47 -10.40 7.32 -11.29
CA ILE A 47 -10.20 7.93 -9.98
C ILE A 47 -10.22 6.78 -8.97
N VAL A 48 -9.11 6.56 -8.28
CA VAL A 48 -8.93 5.45 -7.33
C VAL A 48 -8.74 5.99 -5.92
N LEU A 49 -9.46 5.41 -4.95
CA LEU A 49 -9.29 5.67 -3.52
C LEU A 49 -8.55 4.48 -2.87
N ASP A 50 -7.34 4.75 -2.37
CA ASP A 50 -6.57 3.81 -1.55
C ASP A 50 -6.82 4.09 -0.06
N ALA A 51 -7.86 3.46 0.49
CA ALA A 51 -8.26 3.66 1.88
C ALA A 51 -7.31 2.92 2.83
N GLY A 52 -6.70 3.66 3.78
CA GLY A 52 -5.67 3.10 4.65
C GLY A 52 -4.34 2.89 3.92
N CYS A 53 -3.99 3.81 3.01
CA CYS A 53 -2.80 3.74 2.13
C CYS A 53 -1.44 3.64 2.86
N GLY A 54 -1.42 3.81 4.20
CA GLY A 54 -0.20 3.78 5.00
C GLY A 54 0.78 4.85 4.52
N THR A 55 1.99 4.45 4.13
CA THR A 55 3.03 5.34 3.58
C THR A 55 2.90 5.57 2.08
N GLY A 56 1.79 5.12 1.46
CA GLY A 56 1.40 5.44 0.09
C GLY A 56 2.04 4.57 -1.00
N TYR A 57 2.68 3.44 -0.64
CA TYR A 57 3.26 2.52 -1.61
C TYR A 57 2.27 2.15 -2.71
N LEU A 58 1.12 1.58 -2.35
CA LEU A 58 0.14 1.10 -3.33
C LEU A 58 -0.45 2.25 -4.16
N SER A 59 -0.75 3.37 -3.52
CA SER A 59 -1.16 4.61 -4.21
C SER A 59 -0.17 5.01 -5.32
N ARG A 60 1.14 4.96 -5.05
CA ARG A 60 2.17 5.24 -6.06
C ARG A 60 2.18 4.19 -7.18
N GLN A 61 2.01 2.91 -6.84
CA GLN A 61 1.94 1.84 -7.84
C GLN A 61 0.71 1.96 -8.74
N LEU A 62 -0.45 2.30 -8.18
CA LEU A 62 -1.68 2.57 -8.91
C LEU A 62 -1.48 3.72 -9.90
N CYS A 63 -0.97 4.87 -9.43
CA CYS A 63 -0.69 6.03 -10.28
C CYS A 63 0.32 5.73 -11.40
N ARG A 64 1.32 4.87 -11.16
CA ARG A 64 2.28 4.45 -12.20
C ARG A 64 1.66 3.53 -13.25
N LYS A 65 0.57 2.82 -12.92
CA LYS A 65 -0.10 1.87 -13.80
C LYS A 65 -1.24 2.48 -14.61
N GLY A 66 -1.80 3.62 -14.21
CA GLY A 66 -2.85 4.32 -14.96
C GLY A 66 -3.51 5.44 -14.19
#